data_AF-A0A6P9EUQ5-F1
#
_entry.id   AF-A0A6P9EUQ5-F1
#
_cell.length_a   1.000
_cell.length_b   1.000
_cell.length_c   1.000
_cell.angle_alpha   90.00
_cell.angle_beta   90.00
_cell.angle_gamma   90.00
#
_symmetry.space_group_name_H-M   'P 1'
#
loop_
_entity.id
_entity.type
_entity.pdbx_description
1 polymer ?
#
loop_
_entity_poly.entity_id
_entity_poly.type
_entity_poly.pdbx_seq_one_letter_code
_entity_poly.pdbx_strand_id
1 'polypeptide(L)'
;MMLKSASLGRNYSTGNGEFIGTLAVSAGEVDLRASVSDDASACWPTFGILSFAVEKPGSFSIDYDVPKKLKYSYAHGGTTLEPCYDFGNKSLDLAASQRFLDGNLIGASYKTSSKTLGLEWSSNSKHNKNLRFKVSALLELAKGLHMPILNAESIWDFSL
;
A
#
# COMPACT_ATOMS: atom_id res chain seq x y z
N MET A 1 -2.38 3.73 30.76
CA MET A 1 -2.75 2.99 29.53
C MET A 1 -3.64 1.82 29.94
N MET A 2 -4.86 1.72 29.39
CA MET A 2 -5.82 0.66 29.73
C MET A 2 -6.08 -0.23 28.51
N LEU A 3 -5.97 -1.55 28.69
CA LEU A 3 -6.36 -2.55 27.69
C LEU A 3 -7.88 -2.48 27.50
N LYS A 4 -8.33 -2.37 26.25
CA LYS A 4 -9.76 -2.35 25.89
C LYS A 4 -10.22 -3.73 25.42
N SER A 5 -9.46 -4.37 24.54
CA SER A 5 -9.77 -5.70 24.02
C SER A 5 -8.53 -6.41 23.51
N ALA A 6 -8.61 -7.73 23.42
CA ALA A 6 -7.65 -8.58 22.73
C ALA A 6 -8.43 -9.70 22.04
N SER A 7 -8.02 -10.08 20.83
CA SER A 7 -8.60 -11.18 20.09
C SER A 7 -7.51 -12.02 19.41
N LEU A 8 -7.78 -13.32 19.31
CA LEU A 8 -6.95 -14.29 18.61
C LEU A 8 -7.84 -15.03 17.62
N GLY A 9 -7.52 -14.91 16.34
CA GLY A 9 -8.20 -15.56 15.23
C GLY A 9 -7.30 -16.59 14.56
N ARG A 10 -7.90 -17.71 14.13
CA ARG A 10 -7.23 -18.79 13.42
C ARG A 10 -8.14 -19.31 12.32
N ASN A 11 -7.66 -19.33 11.08
CA ASN A 11 -8.41 -19.84 9.92
C ASN A 11 -7.61 -20.93 9.19
N TYR A 12 -8.33 -21.92 8.68
CA TYR A 12 -7.81 -23.04 7.89
C TYR A 12 -8.66 -23.28 6.66
N SER A 13 -8.02 -23.36 5.50
CA SER A 13 -8.67 -23.68 4.24
C SER A 13 -8.19 -25.04 3.73
N THR A 14 -9.07 -26.05 3.80
CA THR A 14 -8.73 -27.46 3.49
C THR A 14 -8.36 -27.71 2.02
N GLY A 15 -8.78 -26.83 1.10
CA GLY A 15 -8.51 -27.00 -0.33
C GLY A 15 -7.05 -26.73 -0.76
N ASN A 16 -6.36 -25.83 -0.03
CA ASN A 16 -5.03 -25.33 -0.41
C ASN A 16 -3.99 -25.50 0.71
N GLY A 17 -4.42 -25.95 1.90
CA GLY A 17 -3.56 -26.01 3.09
C GLY A 17 -3.18 -24.65 3.68
N GLU A 18 -3.84 -23.57 3.26
CA GLU A 18 -3.57 -22.22 3.75
C GLU A 18 -3.94 -22.09 5.24
N PHE A 19 -3.01 -21.51 5.99
CA PHE A 19 -3.19 -21.19 7.40
C PHE A 19 -3.08 -19.68 7.61
N ILE A 20 -3.96 -19.11 8.43
CA ILE A 20 -3.84 -17.73 8.89
C ILE A 20 -4.02 -17.66 10.40
N GLY A 21 -3.02 -17.13 11.10
CA GLY A 21 -3.09 -16.72 12.50
C GLY A 21 -3.15 -15.21 12.61
N THR A 22 -4.01 -14.66 13.47
CA THR A 22 -4.09 -13.21 13.71
C THR A 22 -4.26 -12.93 15.20
N LEU A 23 -3.45 -12.00 15.72
CA LEU A 23 -3.58 -11.41 17.05
C LEU A 23 -3.94 -9.93 16.87
N ALA A 24 -4.99 -9.46 17.53
CA ALA A 24 -5.33 -8.05 17.57
C ALA A 24 -5.50 -7.57 19.02
N VAL A 25 -5.00 -6.39 19.33
CA VAL A 25 -5.03 -5.81 20.67
C VAL A 25 -5.36 -4.32 20.57
N SER A 26 -6.38 -3.88 21.28
CA SER A 26 -6.74 -2.47 21.41
C SER A 26 -6.41 -1.98 22.81
N ALA A 27 -5.55 -0.96 22.93
CA ALA A 27 -5.15 -0.37 24.21
C ALA A 27 -5.18 1.17 24.13
N GLY A 28 -6.08 1.80 24.90
CA GLY A 28 -6.29 3.24 24.85
C GLY A 28 -6.80 3.69 23.48
N GLU A 29 -6.00 4.50 22.77
CA GLU A 29 -6.27 5.00 21.42
C GLU A 29 -5.52 4.23 20.32
N VAL A 30 -4.75 3.21 20.70
CA VAL A 30 -3.92 2.42 19.79
C VAL A 30 -4.57 1.07 19.54
N ASP A 31 -4.70 0.72 18.27
CA ASP A 31 -5.13 -0.61 17.81
C ASP A 31 -3.93 -1.28 17.13
N LEU A 32 -3.50 -2.43 17.65
CA LEU A 32 -2.38 -3.24 17.16
C LEU A 32 -2.91 -4.52 16.52
N ARG A 33 -2.32 -4.92 15.40
CA ARG A 33 -2.62 -6.17 14.70
C ARG A 33 -1.32 -6.87 14.30
N ALA A 34 -1.25 -8.17 14.51
CA ALA A 34 -0.20 -9.04 13.99
C ALA A 34 -0.86 -10.23 13.28
N SER A 35 -0.38 -10.62 12.11
CA SER A 35 -0.86 -11.81 11.42
C SER A 35 0.26 -12.58 10.76
N VAL A 36 0.08 -13.90 10.67
CA VAL A 36 0.94 -14.82 9.95
C VAL A 36 0.09 -15.63 8.98
N SER A 37 0.55 -15.80 7.74
CA SER A 37 0.00 -16.75 6.79
C SER A 37 1.04 -17.80 6.39
N ASP A 38 0.57 -19.00 6.04
CA ASP A 38 1.37 -20.12 5.53
C ASP A 38 0.74 -20.63 4.22
N ASP A 39 1.58 -20.89 3.23
CA ASP A 39 1.23 -21.48 1.95
C ASP A 39 1.82 -22.91 1.91
N ALA A 40 0.96 -23.93 2.04
CA ALA A 40 1.34 -25.34 2.22
C ALA A 40 1.96 -26.03 0.99
N SER A 41 2.99 -25.43 0.38
CA SER A 41 3.57 -25.90 -0.88
C SER A 41 4.88 -26.70 -0.76
N ALA A 42 5.44 -26.88 0.45
CA ALA A 42 6.60 -27.76 0.65
C ALA A 42 6.68 -28.35 2.08
N CYS A 43 7.40 -29.47 2.23
CA CYS A 43 7.63 -30.24 3.46
C CYS A 43 8.44 -29.49 4.56
N TRP A 44 8.61 -28.17 4.43
CA TRP A 44 9.30 -27.27 5.34
C TRP A 44 8.37 -26.09 5.66
N PRO A 45 8.34 -25.53 6.88
CA PRO A 45 7.44 -24.43 7.20
C PRO A 45 7.87 -23.17 6.44
N THR A 46 7.29 -22.94 5.27
CA THR A 46 7.43 -21.70 4.52
C THR A 46 6.36 -20.73 4.98
N PHE A 47 6.70 -19.86 5.93
CA PHE A 47 5.84 -18.71 6.23
C PHE A 47 5.59 -17.92 4.94
N GLY A 48 4.32 -17.72 4.59
CA GLY A 48 3.93 -16.93 3.43
C GLY A 48 4.13 -15.44 3.73
N ILE A 49 3.35 -14.89 4.67
CA ILE A 49 3.38 -13.46 5.01
C ILE A 49 3.36 -13.27 6.52
N LEU A 50 4.22 -12.39 7.04
CA LEU A 50 4.12 -11.82 8.38
C LEU A 50 3.73 -10.34 8.28
N SER A 51 2.66 -9.95 8.95
CA SER A 51 2.19 -8.56 8.99
C SER A 51 2.13 -8.04 10.42
N PHE A 52 2.61 -6.83 10.64
CA PHE A 52 2.39 -6.05 11.85
C PHE A 52 1.78 -4.71 11.47
N ALA A 53 0.72 -4.30 12.15
CA ALA A 53 0.06 -3.03 11.86
C ALA A 53 -0.41 -2.34 13.14
N VAL A 54 -0.47 -1.00 13.07
CA VAL A 54 -1.30 -0.19 13.95
C VAL A 54 -2.28 0.57 13.10
N GLU A 55 -3.52 0.67 13.56
CA GLU A 55 -4.61 1.25 12.78
C GLU A 55 -5.04 2.64 13.27
N LYS A 56 -4.69 3.01 14.52
CA LYS A 56 -5.06 4.29 15.14
C LYS A 56 -3.92 4.90 15.95
N PRO A 57 -3.78 6.24 15.99
CA PRO A 57 -4.63 7.27 15.35
C PRO A 57 -4.35 7.50 13.85
N GLY A 58 -3.31 6.87 13.30
CA GLY A 58 -3.07 6.70 11.87
C GLY A 58 -2.72 5.24 11.59
N SER A 59 -2.56 4.87 10.33
CA SER A 59 -2.22 3.49 9.99
C SER A 59 -0.74 3.34 9.66
N PHE A 60 -0.06 2.41 10.33
CA PHE A 60 1.23 1.92 9.89
C PHE A 60 1.17 0.40 9.73
N SER A 61 1.85 -0.15 8.73
CA SER A 61 2.01 -1.59 8.60
C SER A 61 3.37 -1.97 8.05
N ILE A 62 3.84 -3.15 8.46
CA ILE A 62 5.00 -3.85 7.92
C ILE A 62 4.49 -5.20 7.45
N ASP A 63 4.59 -5.47 6.15
CA ASP A 63 4.25 -6.76 5.53
C ASP A 63 5.53 -7.40 5.00
N TYR A 64 5.85 -8.60 5.46
CA TYR A 64 7.00 -9.38 5.02
C TYR A 64 6.52 -10.67 4.35
N ASP A 65 6.56 -10.72 3.02
CA ASP A 65 6.40 -11.93 2.21
C ASP A 65 7.75 -12.67 2.25
N VAL A 66 7.82 -13.79 2.96
CA VAL A 66 9.09 -14.43 3.30
C VAL A 66 9.53 -15.41 2.21
N PRO A 67 10.80 -15.36 1.75
CA PRO A 67 11.83 -14.34 1.96
C PRO A 67 11.83 -13.25 0.85
N LYS A 68 10.73 -13.09 0.12
CA LYS A 68 10.65 -12.37 -1.16
C LYS A 68 10.67 -10.84 -1.02
N LYS A 69 9.82 -10.26 -0.18
CA LYS A 69 9.56 -8.80 -0.18
C LYS A 69 9.22 -8.26 1.20
N LEU A 70 9.80 -7.11 1.54
CA LEU A 70 9.46 -6.34 2.74
C LEU A 70 8.82 -5.02 2.33
N LYS A 71 7.56 -4.81 2.71
CA LYS A 71 6.81 -3.58 2.43
C LYS A 71 6.49 -2.88 3.75
N TYR A 72 6.71 -1.58 3.79
CA TYR A 72 6.25 -0.72 4.87
C TYR A 72 5.24 0.27 4.28
N SER A 73 4.10 0.42 4.93
CA SER A 73 3.06 1.39 4.56
C SER A 73 2.79 2.28 5.76
N TYR A 74 2.82 3.59 5.54
CA TYR A 74 2.44 4.60 6.52
C TYR A 74 1.37 5.49 5.92
N ALA A 75 0.32 5.77 6.68
CA ALA A 75 -0.69 6.74 6.32
C ALA A 75 -1.15 7.57 7.52
N HIS A 76 -1.06 8.89 7.38
CA HIS A 76 -1.51 9.84 8.40
C HIS A 76 -1.82 11.18 7.76
N GLY A 77 -2.93 11.84 8.17
CA GLY A 77 -3.25 13.18 7.69
C GLY A 77 -3.40 13.32 6.16
N GLY A 78 -3.76 12.23 5.46
CA GLY A 78 -3.85 12.19 4.00
C GLY A 78 -2.52 11.95 3.29
N THR A 79 -1.39 11.93 4.00
CA THR A 79 -0.08 11.52 3.49
C THR A 79 0.02 10.00 3.48
N THR A 80 0.60 9.42 2.44
CA THR A 80 1.03 8.01 2.41
C THR A 80 2.50 7.89 2.03
N LEU A 81 3.18 6.90 2.60
CA LEU A 81 4.56 6.52 2.26
C LEU A 81 4.66 4.99 2.23
N GLU A 82 5.09 4.45 1.09
CA GLU A 82 5.09 3.01 0.82
C GLU A 82 6.40 2.53 0.18
N PRO A 83 7.50 2.42 0.95
CA PRO A 83 8.69 1.70 0.55
C PRO A 83 8.46 0.19 0.51
N CYS A 84 8.96 -0.46 -0.54
CA CYS A 84 8.91 -1.89 -0.74
C CYS A 84 10.26 -2.39 -1.25
N TYR A 85 10.93 -3.20 -0.46
CA TYR A 85 12.19 -3.84 -0.85
C TYR A 85 11.92 -5.26 -1.33
N ASP A 86 12.31 -5.55 -2.56
CA ASP A 86 12.29 -6.89 -3.15
C ASP A 86 13.69 -7.51 -3.03
N PHE A 87 13.79 -8.60 -2.26
CA PHE A 87 15.07 -9.29 -2.02
C PHE A 87 15.55 -10.06 -3.25
N GLY A 88 14.63 -10.57 -4.07
CA GLY A 88 14.97 -11.30 -5.30
C GLY A 88 15.57 -10.40 -6.36
N ASN A 89 14.96 -9.22 -6.55
CA ASN A 89 15.41 -8.22 -7.50
C ASN A 89 16.45 -7.24 -6.93
N LYS A 90 16.70 -7.29 -5.61
CA LYS A 90 17.54 -6.33 -4.87
C LYS A 90 17.15 -4.88 -5.20
N SER A 91 15.85 -4.62 -5.21
CA SER A 91 15.27 -3.37 -5.70
C SER A 91 14.37 -2.74 -4.65
N LEU A 92 14.49 -1.42 -4.49
CA LEU A 92 13.62 -0.62 -3.64
C LEU A 92 12.62 0.15 -4.49
N ASP A 93 11.34 -0.17 -4.33
CA ASP A 93 10.26 0.61 -4.92
C ASP A 93 9.73 1.56 -3.84
N LEU A 94 9.50 2.83 -4.21
CA LEU A 94 9.01 3.86 -3.32
C LEU A 94 7.75 4.46 -3.94
N ALA A 95 6.69 4.58 -3.15
CA ALA A 95 5.56 5.44 -3.48
C ALA A 95 5.27 6.39 -2.32
N ALA A 96 4.92 7.63 -2.65
CA ALA A 96 4.48 8.62 -1.68
C ALA A 96 3.31 9.39 -2.27
N SER A 97 2.32 9.72 -1.46
CA SER A 97 1.21 10.55 -1.91
C SER A 97 0.71 11.48 -0.83
N GLN A 98 0.07 12.58 -1.23
CA GLN A 98 -0.62 13.50 -0.36
C GLN A 98 -2.02 13.74 -0.92
N ARG A 99 -3.02 13.46 -0.09
CA ARG A 99 -4.38 13.94 -0.29
C ARG A 99 -4.55 15.29 0.39
N PHE A 100 -5.08 16.26 -0.34
CA PHE A 100 -5.42 17.58 0.19
C PHE A 100 -6.93 17.84 0.04
N LEU A 101 -7.40 18.98 0.54
CA LEU A 101 -8.82 19.32 0.58
C LEU A 101 -9.49 19.07 -0.78
N ASP A 102 -10.75 18.64 -0.73
CA ASP A 102 -11.59 18.34 -1.91
C ASP A 102 -11.15 17.15 -2.76
N GLY A 103 -10.65 16.06 -2.15
CA GLY A 103 -10.46 14.79 -2.85
C GLY A 103 -9.38 14.81 -3.94
N ASN A 104 -8.51 15.82 -3.92
CA ASN A 104 -7.34 15.91 -4.77
C ASN A 104 -6.19 15.07 -4.20
N LEU A 105 -5.40 14.48 -5.09
CA LEU A 105 -4.25 13.66 -4.75
C LEU A 105 -3.07 14.03 -5.63
N ILE A 106 -1.91 14.26 -5.02
CA ILE A 106 -0.62 14.27 -5.71
C ILE A 106 0.18 13.08 -5.21
N GLY A 107 0.76 12.32 -6.14
CA GLY A 107 1.56 11.14 -5.84
C GLY A 107 2.83 11.11 -6.66
N ALA A 108 3.89 10.58 -6.08
CA ALA A 108 5.14 10.28 -6.76
C ALA A 108 5.52 8.83 -6.50
N SER A 109 6.11 8.18 -7.49
CA SER A 109 6.61 6.83 -7.36
C SER A 109 7.95 6.66 -8.05
N TYR A 110 8.76 5.74 -7.54
CA TYR A 110 9.99 5.31 -8.14
C TYR A 110 10.11 3.80 -8.05
N LYS A 111 10.36 3.15 -9.19
CA LYS A 111 10.59 1.71 -9.26
C LYS A 111 12.04 1.47 -9.66
N THR A 112 12.82 0.90 -8.75
CA THR A 112 14.27 0.72 -8.98
C THR A 112 14.53 -0.25 -10.13
N SER A 113 13.77 -1.34 -10.23
CA SER A 113 14.03 -2.39 -11.21
C SER A 113 13.87 -1.91 -12.66
N SER A 114 12.86 -1.08 -12.92
CA SER A 114 12.60 -0.49 -14.24
C SER A 114 13.20 0.92 -14.39
N LYS A 115 13.79 1.47 -13.33
CA LYS A 115 14.26 2.86 -13.24
C LYS A 115 13.20 3.86 -13.74
N THR A 116 11.96 3.67 -13.32
CA THR A 116 10.84 4.51 -13.74
C THR A 116 10.41 5.43 -12.62
N LEU A 117 10.34 6.73 -12.91
CA LEU A 117 9.80 7.75 -12.03
C LEU A 117 8.41 8.15 -12.51
N GLY A 118 7.42 8.05 -11.63
CA GLY A 118 6.04 8.44 -11.88
C GLY A 118 5.66 9.66 -11.05
N LEU A 119 4.89 10.55 -11.65
CA LEU A 119 4.18 11.63 -10.98
C LEU A 119 2.71 11.54 -11.38
N GLU A 120 1.82 11.65 -10.41
CA GLU A 120 0.38 11.66 -10.62
C GLU A 120 -0.23 12.86 -9.89
N TRP A 121 -1.15 13.53 -10.57
CA TRP A 121 -2.10 14.44 -9.94
C TRP A 121 -3.49 14.01 -10.38
N SER A 122 -4.38 13.74 -9.43
CA SER A 122 -5.80 13.52 -9.72
C SER A 122 -6.67 14.44 -8.87
N SER A 123 -7.81 14.80 -9.42
CA SER A 123 -8.86 15.51 -8.70
C SER A 123 -10.13 14.71 -8.72
N ASN A 124 -10.66 14.46 -7.53
CA ASN A 124 -11.99 13.89 -7.33
C ASN A 124 -12.81 14.81 -6.42
N SER A 125 -12.97 16.05 -6.86
CA SER A 125 -13.61 17.09 -6.06
C SER A 125 -15.08 16.83 -5.81
N LYS A 126 -15.47 16.90 -4.54
CA LYS A 126 -16.86 16.82 -4.10
C LYS A 126 -17.68 18.06 -4.47
N HIS A 127 -16.99 19.18 -4.77
CA HIS A 127 -17.63 20.46 -5.11
C HIS A 127 -18.09 20.48 -6.57
N ASN A 128 -17.33 19.85 -7.47
CA ASN A 128 -17.72 19.63 -8.85
C ASN A 128 -17.82 18.12 -9.12
N LYS A 129 -18.87 17.49 -8.58
CA LYS A 129 -19.10 16.03 -8.69
C LYS A 129 -19.08 15.52 -10.14
N ASN A 130 -19.29 16.41 -11.11
CA ASN A 130 -19.39 16.09 -12.52
C ASN A 130 -18.04 16.12 -13.23
N LEU A 131 -16.96 16.64 -12.61
CA LEU A 131 -15.64 16.74 -13.24
C LEU A 131 -14.59 16.03 -12.40
N ARG A 132 -14.06 14.94 -12.98
CA ARG A 132 -12.86 14.25 -12.48
C ARG A 132 -11.76 14.38 -13.52
N PHE A 133 -10.55 14.67 -13.08
CA PHE A 133 -9.40 14.64 -13.98
C PHE A 133 -8.22 13.92 -13.35
N LYS A 134 -7.32 13.45 -14.20
CA LYS A 134 -6.04 12.89 -13.81
C LYS A 134 -4.99 13.29 -14.84
N VAL A 135 -3.85 13.70 -14.33
CA VAL A 135 -2.66 14.03 -15.09
C VAL A 135 -1.55 13.16 -14.54
N SER A 136 -0.82 12.49 -15.42
CA SER A 136 0.31 11.65 -15.03
C SER A 136 1.51 11.90 -15.94
N ALA A 137 2.70 11.92 -15.34
CA ALA A 137 3.97 11.94 -16.04
C ALA A 137 4.76 10.69 -15.67
N LEU A 138 5.34 10.03 -16.67
CA LEU A 138 6.20 8.86 -16.48
C LEU A 138 7.54 9.10 -17.18
N LEU A 139 8.63 8.99 -16.42
CA LEU A 139 9.99 9.12 -16.92
C LEU A 139 10.73 7.79 -16.78
N GLU A 140 11.15 7.22 -17.90
CA GLU A 140 11.92 5.99 -17.96
C GLU A 140 13.43 6.28 -18.00
N LEU A 141 14.05 6.36 -16.83
CA LEU A 141 15.48 6.71 -16.70
C LEU A 141 16.40 5.64 -17.29
N ALA A 142 15.93 4.40 -17.44
CA ALA A 142 16.68 3.33 -18.09
C ALA A 142 17.03 3.65 -19.55
N LYS A 143 16.21 4.47 -20.23
CA LYS A 143 16.43 4.91 -21.61
C LYS A 143 17.25 6.20 -21.71
N GLY A 144 17.58 6.84 -20.58
CA GLY A 144 18.20 8.16 -20.51
C GLY A 144 17.21 9.28 -20.14
N LEU A 145 17.65 10.54 -20.19
CA LEU A 145 16.82 11.71 -19.90
C LEU A 145 16.02 12.14 -21.15
N HIS A 146 15.07 11.31 -21.55
CA HIS A 146 14.12 11.65 -22.61
C HIS A 146 12.92 12.45 -22.06
N MET A 147 12.15 13.05 -22.97
CA MET A 147 10.89 13.69 -22.61
C MET A 147 9.98 12.68 -21.89
N PRO A 148 9.39 13.03 -20.74
CA PRO A 148 8.48 12.14 -20.03
C PRO A 148 7.22 11.88 -20.84
N ILE A 149 6.67 10.67 -20.70
CA ILE A 149 5.35 10.34 -21.24
C ILE A 149 4.33 11.09 -20.39
N LEU A 150 3.55 11.97 -21.04
CA LEU A 150 2.52 12.78 -20.40
C LEU A 150 1.14 12.29 -20.82
N ASN A 151 0.30 11.99 -19.84
CA ASN A 151 -1.11 11.65 -20.06
C ASN A 151 -2.00 12.61 -19.27
N ALA A 152 -3.08 13.05 -19.90
CA ALA A 152 -4.13 13.83 -19.25
C ALA A 152 -5.49 13.26 -19.64
N GLU A 153 -6.31 12.97 -18.64
CA GLU A 153 -7.67 12.45 -18.80
C GLU A 153 -8.66 13.31 -18.00
N SER A 154 -9.85 13.49 -18.56
CA SER A 154 -10.98 14.16 -17.91
C SER A 154 -12.25 13.36 -18.14
N ILE A 155 -13.03 13.15 -17.09
CA ILE A 155 -14.33 12.47 -17.10
C ILE A 155 -15.39 13.47 -16.69
N TRP A 156 -16.47 13.52 -17.49
CA TRP A 156 -17.60 14.42 -17.32
C TRP A 156 -18.88 13.60 -17.13
N ASP A 157 -19.50 13.69 -15.95
CA ASP A 157 -20.77 13.04 -15.66
C ASP A 157 -21.94 14.02 -15.87
N PHE A 158 -22.82 13.72 -16.83
CA PHE A 158 -24.02 14.49 -17.11
C PHE A 158 -25.24 13.69 -16.66
N SER A 159 -25.89 14.11 -15.56
CA SER A 159 -27.22 13.59 -15.21
C SER A 159 -28.28 14.40 -15.95
N LEU A 160 -29.09 13.74 -16.80
CA LEU A 160 -30.25 14.33 -17.47
C LEU A 160 -31.44 14.47 -16.52
#